data_AF-A0A2S9V5A8-F1
#
_entry.id   AF-A0A2S9V5A8-F1
#
_cell.length_a   1.000
_cell.length_b   1.000
_cell.length_c   1.000
_cell.angle_alpha   90.00
_cell.angle_beta   90.00
_cell.angle_gamma   90.00
#
_symmetry.space_group_name_H-M   'P 1'
#
loop_
_entity.id
_entity.type
_entity.pdbx_description
1 polymer ?
#
loop_
_entity_poly.entity_id
_entity_poly.type
_entity_poly.pdbx_seq_one_letter_code
_entity_poly.pdbx_strand_id
1 'polypeptide(L)'
;MDFEFLTDVTGEPLAKCDVESEYFGDWLSHDIGADTEAVTNLLTAIEKLLARQQMEFEYTGKIYHLMIADDEVELFLNNTELNHSEFDVDLAEGPVSGCGLMDFANLLENWLAFIR
;
A
#
# COMPACT_ATOMS: atom_id res chain seq x y z
N MET A 1 -9.62 6.10 7.95
CA MET A 1 -9.92 4.93 7.11
C MET A 1 -10.58 3.84 7.95
N ASP A 2 -11.67 3.24 7.47
CA ASP A 2 -12.31 2.11 8.14
C ASP A 2 -11.95 0.80 7.42
N PHE A 3 -11.73 -0.29 8.17
CA PHE A 3 -11.33 -1.57 7.59
C PHE A 3 -11.79 -2.78 8.41
N GLU A 4 -11.92 -3.91 7.70
CA GLU A 4 -12.12 -5.24 8.27
C GLU A 4 -11.15 -6.24 7.64
N PHE A 5 -10.69 -7.21 8.44
CA PHE A 5 -9.83 -8.29 7.96
C PHE A 5 -10.53 -9.63 8.12
N LEU A 6 -10.30 -10.51 7.16
CA LEU A 6 -10.83 -11.87 7.15
C LEU A 6 -9.85 -12.83 6.49
N THR A 7 -10.01 -14.10 6.76
CA THR A 7 -9.27 -15.16 6.07
C THR A 7 -10.19 -15.77 5.03
N ASP A 8 -9.69 -15.93 3.81
CA ASP A 8 -10.45 -16.55 2.75
C ASP A 8 -10.56 -18.08 2.91
N VAL A 9 -11.25 -18.74 1.99
CA VAL A 9 -11.45 -20.20 2.02
C VAL A 9 -10.16 -21.00 1.80
N THR A 10 -9.11 -20.36 1.28
CA THR A 10 -7.80 -20.97 1.02
C THR A 10 -6.80 -20.75 2.16
N GLY A 11 -7.15 -19.89 3.13
CA GLY A 11 -6.29 -19.55 4.26
C GLY A 11 -5.53 -18.24 4.07
N GLU A 12 -5.72 -17.55 2.95
CA GLU A 12 -5.03 -16.30 2.64
C GLU A 12 -5.72 -15.12 3.35
N PRO A 13 -4.95 -14.15 3.88
CA PRO A 13 -5.50 -12.98 4.53
C PRO A 13 -6.07 -12.00 3.49
N LEU A 14 -7.24 -11.44 3.78
CA LEU A 14 -7.90 -10.42 2.98
C LEU A 14 -8.21 -9.19 3.83
N ALA A 15 -7.96 -8.02 3.26
CA ALA A 15 -8.35 -6.73 3.80
C ALA A 15 -9.48 -6.12 2.96
N LYS A 16 -10.46 -5.53 3.64
CA LYS A 16 -11.49 -4.71 3.02
C LYS A 16 -11.51 -3.37 3.72
N CYS A 17 -11.32 -2.31 2.95
CA CYS A 17 -11.47 -0.96 3.44
C CYS A 17 -12.79 -0.35 2.94
N ASP A 18 -13.14 0.81 3.47
CA ASP A 18 -14.29 1.59 3.00
C ASP A 18 -14.10 2.05 1.53
N VAL A 19 -15.19 2.46 0.88
CA VAL A 19 -15.21 2.72 -0.59
C VAL A 19 -14.17 3.77 -1.01
N GLU A 20 -13.87 4.75 -0.16
CA GLU A 20 -12.88 5.80 -0.47
C GLU A 20 -11.44 5.25 -0.49
N SER A 21 -11.20 4.11 0.17
CA SER A 21 -9.89 3.50 0.38
C SER A 21 -9.81 2.05 -0.10
N GLU A 22 -10.77 1.60 -0.93
CA GLU A 22 -10.95 0.19 -1.31
C GLU A 22 -9.67 -0.46 -1.89
N TYR A 23 -8.89 0.31 -2.65
CA TYR A 23 -7.65 -0.15 -3.29
C TYR A 23 -6.53 -0.45 -2.29
N PHE A 24 -6.54 0.15 -1.09
CA PHE A 24 -5.58 -0.22 -0.04
C PHE A 24 -5.88 -1.61 0.52
N GLY A 25 -7.16 -1.98 0.63
CA GLY A 25 -7.56 -3.33 1.01
C GLY A 25 -7.16 -4.36 -0.05
N ASP A 26 -7.36 -4.02 -1.32
CA ASP A 26 -6.94 -4.86 -2.45
C ASP A 26 -5.41 -5.03 -2.51
N TRP A 27 -4.66 -3.93 -2.34
CA TRP A 27 -3.20 -3.96 -2.28
C TRP A 27 -2.67 -4.80 -1.11
N LEU A 28 -3.22 -4.63 0.10
CA LEU A 28 -2.83 -5.45 1.24
C LEU A 28 -3.09 -6.94 0.99
N SER A 29 -4.21 -7.27 0.36
CA SER A 29 -4.61 -8.65 0.10
C SER A 29 -3.74 -9.31 -0.97
N HIS A 30 -3.41 -8.59 -2.04
CA HIS A 30 -2.86 -9.19 -3.26
C HIS A 30 -1.40 -8.87 -3.54
N ASP A 31 -0.87 -7.75 -3.03
CA ASP A 31 0.54 -7.37 -3.18
C ASP A 31 1.35 -7.68 -1.92
N ILE A 32 0.80 -7.43 -0.74
CA ILE A 32 1.49 -7.67 0.54
C ILE A 32 1.20 -9.05 1.11
N GLY A 33 -0.07 -9.44 1.15
CA GLY A 33 -0.54 -10.71 1.71
C GLY A 33 -0.03 -10.95 3.14
N ALA A 34 0.48 -12.15 3.39
CA ALA A 34 1.03 -12.57 4.69
C ALA A 34 2.51 -12.19 4.91
N ASP A 35 3.10 -11.31 4.09
CA ASP A 35 4.50 -10.92 4.23
C ASP A 35 4.72 -9.94 5.41
N THR A 36 4.92 -10.53 6.60
CA THR A 36 5.18 -9.75 7.83
C THR A 36 6.46 -8.91 7.76
N GLU A 37 7.44 -9.29 6.94
CA GLU A 37 8.69 -8.53 6.78
C GLU A 37 8.43 -7.27 5.96
N ALA A 38 7.68 -7.39 4.85
CA ALA A 38 7.26 -6.24 4.04
C ALA A 38 6.48 -5.22 4.87
N VAL A 39 5.51 -5.66 5.68
CA VAL A 39 4.71 -4.77 6.54
C VAL A 39 5.60 -4.10 7.60
N THR A 40 6.53 -4.85 8.21
CA THR A 40 7.44 -4.29 9.22
C THR A 40 8.39 -3.24 8.60
N ASN A 41 8.85 -3.48 7.36
CA ASN A 41 9.69 -2.54 6.63
C ASN A 41 8.92 -1.26 6.26
N LEU A 42 7.66 -1.39 5.86
CA LEU A 42 6.77 -0.25 5.60
C LEU A 42 6.56 0.58 6.87
N LEU A 43 6.22 -0.05 7.99
CA LEU A 43 6.07 0.65 9.28
C LEU A 43 7.36 1.37 9.69
N THR A 44 8.51 0.74 9.51
CA THR A 44 9.82 1.37 9.78
C THR A 44 10.09 2.57 8.86
N ALA A 45 9.67 2.52 7.59
CA ALA A 45 9.78 3.65 6.68
C ALA A 45 8.87 4.81 7.11
N ILE A 46 7.64 4.51 7.53
CA ILE A 46 6.70 5.50 8.08
C ILE A 46 7.29 6.19 9.31
N GLU A 47 7.90 5.46 10.24
CA GLU A 47 8.58 6.04 11.41
C GLU A 47 9.68 7.04 11.01
N LYS A 48 10.47 6.71 9.97
CA LYS A 48 11.52 7.60 9.45
C LYS A 48 10.94 8.86 8.80
N LEU A 49 9.84 8.73 8.07
CA LEU A 49 9.12 9.86 7.45
C LEU A 49 8.56 10.80 8.52
N LEU A 50 7.90 10.26 9.55
CA LEU A 50 7.38 11.04 10.69
C LEU A 50 8.51 11.74 11.47
N ALA A 51 9.66 11.08 11.63
CA ALA A 51 10.86 11.65 12.24
C ALA A 51 11.61 12.65 11.34
N ARG A 52 11.11 12.92 10.13
CA ARG A 52 11.75 13.77 9.11
C ARG A 52 13.19 13.35 8.78
N GLN A 53 13.48 12.05 8.90
CA GLN A 53 14.76 11.44 8.51
C GLN A 53 14.77 10.99 7.05
N GLN A 54 13.58 10.93 6.45
CA GLN A 54 13.33 10.60 5.06
C GLN A 54 12.23 11.53 4.56
N MET A 55 12.30 11.96 3.30
CA MET A 55 11.31 12.87 2.70
C MET A 55 10.19 12.12 1.99
N GLU A 56 10.55 11.03 1.29
CA GLU A 56 9.64 10.23 0.48
C GLU A 56 9.97 8.74 0.62
N PHE A 57 8.98 7.88 0.40
CA PHE A 57 9.16 6.44 0.34
C PHE A 57 8.32 5.86 -0.80
N GLU A 58 8.87 4.88 -1.50
CA GLU A 58 8.15 4.16 -2.55
C GLU A 58 8.22 2.66 -2.34
N TYR A 59 7.15 1.97 -2.74
CA TYR A 59 7.08 0.51 -2.77
C TYR A 59 6.36 0.05 -4.03
N THR A 60 7.07 -0.64 -4.91
CA THR A 60 6.48 -1.25 -6.12
C THR A 60 6.15 -2.70 -5.85
N GLY A 61 4.85 -2.99 -5.70
CA GLY A 61 4.31 -4.33 -5.63
C GLY A 61 4.07 -4.92 -7.01
N LYS A 62 3.27 -5.99 -7.07
CA LYS A 62 2.94 -6.66 -8.34
C LYS A 62 1.87 -5.90 -9.11
N ILE A 63 0.81 -5.48 -8.43
CA ILE A 63 -0.36 -4.83 -9.02
C ILE A 63 -0.27 -3.31 -8.84
N TYR A 64 0.25 -2.84 -7.70
CA TYR A 64 0.27 -1.43 -7.38
C TYR A 64 1.68 -0.90 -7.08
N HIS A 65 1.81 0.41 -7.24
CA HIS A 65 2.92 1.20 -6.76
C HIS A 65 2.42 2.16 -5.68
N LEU A 66 3.07 2.14 -4.53
CA LEU A 66 2.78 2.99 -3.37
C LEU A 66 3.82 4.11 -3.30
N MET A 67 3.36 5.35 -3.15
CA MET A 67 4.20 6.51 -2.89
C MET A 67 3.76 7.17 -1.59
N ILE A 68 4.72 7.57 -0.75
CA ILE A 68 4.48 8.28 0.50
C ILE A 68 5.33 9.54 0.50
N ALA A 69 4.69 10.71 0.55
CA ALA A 69 5.35 12.01 0.62
C ALA A 69 4.43 13.03 1.28
N ASP A 70 5.00 14.05 1.93
CA ASP A 70 4.24 15.17 2.52
C ASP A 70 3.08 14.74 3.46
N ASP A 71 3.29 13.67 4.23
CA ASP A 71 2.31 13.05 5.13
C ASP A 71 1.05 12.48 4.44
N GLU A 72 1.10 12.30 3.11
CA GLU A 72 0.10 11.63 2.28
C GLU A 72 0.64 10.32 1.70
N VAL A 73 -0.25 9.37 1.47
CA VAL A 73 0.02 8.07 0.87
C VAL A 73 -0.86 7.92 -0.36
N GLU A 74 -0.22 7.69 -1.51
CA GLU A 74 -0.88 7.54 -2.79
C GLU A 74 -0.60 6.17 -3.38
N LEU A 75 -1.63 5.56 -3.96
CA LEU A 75 -1.55 4.26 -4.58
C LEU A 75 -1.85 4.38 -6.07
N PHE A 76 -1.00 3.79 -6.91
CA PHE A 76 -1.09 3.80 -8.36
C PHE A 76 -1.18 2.37 -8.87
N LEU A 77 -1.90 2.15 -9.98
CA LEU A 77 -1.84 0.87 -10.68
C LEU A 77 -0.52 0.78 -11.46
N ASN A 78 0.15 -0.37 -11.36
CA ASN A 78 1.26 -0.67 -12.24
C ASN A 78 0.72 -0.85 -13.67
N ASN A 79 1.23 -0.07 -14.62
CA ASN A 79 0.94 -0.30 -16.03
C ASN A 79 1.47 -1.68 -16.44
N THR A 80 0.58 -2.65 -16.61
CA THR A 80 0.92 -4.06 -16.87
C THR A 80 1.29 -4.35 -18.33
N GLU A 81 1.45 -3.30 -19.15
CA GLU A 81 1.86 -3.35 -20.54
C GLU A 81 2.95 -2.30 -20.73
N LEU A 82 4.22 -2.72 -20.73
CA LEU A 82 5.30 -2.30 -21.65
C LEU A 82 6.67 -2.69 -21.09
N ASN A 83 7.07 -3.91 -21.45
CA ASN A 83 8.47 -4.20 -21.71
C ASN A 83 8.98 -3.20 -22.79
N HIS A 84 10.07 -2.50 -22.50
CA HIS A 84 10.89 -1.74 -23.45
C HIS A 84 10.26 -0.53 -24.15
N SER A 85 10.40 0.65 -23.55
CA SER A 85 10.90 1.82 -24.28
C SER A 85 11.32 2.92 -23.31
N GLU A 86 12.55 3.39 -23.46
CA GLU A 86 12.94 4.71 -22.98
C GLU A 86 11.96 5.72 -23.58
N PHE A 87 11.31 6.51 -22.72
CA PHE A 87 10.33 7.57 -23.00
C PHE A 87 8.86 7.15 -23.20
N ASP A 88 8.00 7.88 -22.47
CA ASP A 88 6.53 7.91 -22.48
C ASP A 88 5.80 6.60 -22.18
N VAL A 89 5.54 6.38 -20.89
CA VAL A 89 4.35 5.64 -20.46
C VAL A 89 3.45 6.63 -19.73
N ASP A 90 2.32 6.96 -20.36
CA ASP A 90 1.12 7.47 -19.68
C ASP A 90 0.77 6.45 -18.58
N LEU A 91 1.33 6.65 -17.38
CA LEU A 91 0.70 6.17 -16.15
C LEU A 91 -0.74 6.67 -16.20
N ALA A 92 -1.70 5.84 -15.76
CA ALA A 92 -3.04 6.35 -15.46
C ALA A 92 -2.92 7.71 -14.74
N GLU A 93 -3.63 8.74 -15.21
CA GLU A 93 -3.34 10.17 -14.94
C GLU A 93 -3.40 10.63 -13.46
N GLY A 94 -3.46 9.70 -12.50
CA GLY A 94 -3.40 9.98 -11.07
C GLY A 94 -3.48 8.71 -10.21
N PRO A 95 -3.39 8.87 -8.87
CA PRO A 95 -3.55 7.77 -7.94
C PRO A 95 -4.96 7.18 -8.00
N VAL A 96 -5.07 5.87 -7.84
CA VAL A 96 -6.37 5.16 -7.72
C VAL A 96 -6.96 5.28 -6.33
N SER A 97 -6.12 5.55 -5.33
CA SER A 97 -6.56 5.84 -3.96
C SER A 97 -5.49 6.64 -3.22
N GLY A 98 -5.91 7.37 -2.20
CA GLY A 98 -5.02 8.13 -1.33
C GLY A 98 -5.55 8.21 0.09
N CYS A 99 -4.65 8.33 1.07
CA CYS A 99 -5.00 8.55 2.46
C CYS A 99 -3.85 9.22 3.22
N GLY A 100 -4.15 9.77 4.40
CA GLY A 100 -3.13 10.34 5.27
C GLY A 100 -2.19 9.29 5.85
N LEU A 101 -0.94 9.66 6.09
CA LEU A 101 0.11 8.78 6.62
C LEU A 101 -0.27 8.09 7.94
N MET A 102 -1.01 8.78 8.81
CA MET A 102 -1.46 8.22 10.09
C MET A 102 -2.54 7.14 9.92
N ASP A 103 -3.48 7.33 8.99
CA ASP A 103 -4.50 6.33 8.67
C ASP A 103 -3.84 5.07 8.09
N PHE A 104 -2.87 5.27 7.19
CA PHE A 104 -2.11 4.17 6.60
C PHE A 104 -1.28 3.40 7.63
N ALA A 105 -0.60 4.10 8.54
CA ALA A 105 0.13 3.48 9.64
C ALA A 105 -0.79 2.61 10.51
N ASN A 106 -1.96 3.14 10.89
CA ASN A 106 -2.96 2.41 11.66
C ASN A 106 -3.46 1.16 10.91
N LEU A 107 -3.70 1.26 9.60
CA LEU A 107 -4.06 0.11 8.77
C LEU A 107 -2.97 -0.97 8.82
N LEU A 108 -1.70 -0.60 8.60
CA LEU A 108 -0.57 -1.54 8.58
C LEU A 108 -0.31 -2.19 9.93
N GLU A 109 -0.42 -1.46 11.04
CA GLU A 109 -0.26 -1.99 12.39
C GLU A 109 -1.31 -3.07 12.70
N ASN A 110 -2.57 -2.79 12.37
CA ASN A 110 -3.65 -3.74 12.57
C ASN A 110 -3.53 -4.93 11.61
N TRP A 111 -3.09 -4.70 10.36
CA TRP A 111 -2.83 -5.77 9.41
C TRP A 111 -1.74 -6.72 9.90
N LEU A 112 -0.61 -6.17 10.37
CA LEU A 112 0.49 -6.94 10.94
C LEU A 112 0.04 -7.76 12.16
N ALA A 113 -0.83 -7.21 13.00
CA ALA A 113 -1.40 -7.92 14.14
C ALA A 113 -2.34 -9.07 13.71
N PHE A 114 -3.03 -8.92 12.58
CA PHE A 114 -3.95 -9.91 12.05
C PHE A 114 -3.25 -11.10 11.38
N ILE A 115 -2.18 -10.86 10.62
CA ILE A 115 -1.46 -11.90 9.86
C ILE A 115 -0.38 -12.64 10.66
N ARG A 116 -0.20 -12.29 11.95
CA ARG A 116 0.72 -12.95 12.89
C ARG A 116 0.04 -14.06 13.68
#